data_AF-A0AAD5WFW3-F1
#
_entry.id   AF-A0AAD5WFW3-F1
#
_cell.length_a   1.000
_cell.length_b   1.000
_cell.length_c   1.000
_cell.angle_alpha   90.00
_cell.angle_beta   90.00
_cell.angle_gamma   90.00
#
_symmetry.space_group_name_H-M   'P 1'
#
loop_
_entity.id
_entity.type
_entity.pdbx_description
1 polymer ?
#
loop_
_entity_poly.entity_id
_entity_poly.type
_entity_poly.pdbx_seq_one_letter_code
_entity_poly.pdbx_strand_id
1 'polypeptide(L)'
;MESLALAQPGKVTIETLDSTYTDIIGTQTDASPGDYYKVCNIYSCATCNSKMKRPYDEGEDISNPRPTSDSTTSTDRECSHTQPILCGLLRKAGFLNCDYEYTNKMCCASCNAATPKVSADMS
;
A
#
# COMPACT_ATOMS: atom_id res chain seq x y z
N MET A 1 25.37 -8.69 -23.21
CA MET A 1 24.16 -9.44 -23.59
C MET A 1 23.01 -8.50 -23.32
N GLU A 2 22.37 -7.99 -24.35
CA GLU A 2 21.20 -7.10 -24.21
C GLU A 2 20.06 -7.93 -23.60
N SER A 3 19.60 -7.55 -22.41
CA SER A 3 18.56 -8.30 -21.69
C SER A 3 17.18 -7.78 -22.08
N LEU A 4 16.69 -8.18 -23.27
CA LEU A 4 15.34 -7.87 -23.74
C LEU A 4 14.39 -8.99 -23.27
N ALA A 5 13.68 -8.73 -22.17
CA ALA A 5 12.85 -9.73 -21.49
C ALA A 5 11.85 -10.38 -22.46
N LEU A 6 12.03 -11.67 -22.73
CA LEU A 6 11.17 -12.50 -23.60
C LEU A 6 10.97 -11.93 -25.02
N ALA A 7 11.89 -11.10 -25.51
CA ALA A 7 11.77 -10.52 -26.83
C ALA A 7 12.19 -11.49 -27.93
N GLN A 8 11.52 -11.42 -29.09
CA GLN A 8 12.03 -12.03 -30.32
C GLN A 8 13.36 -11.36 -30.72
N PRO A 9 14.26 -12.06 -31.43
CA PRO A 9 15.52 -11.47 -31.89
C PRO A 9 15.30 -10.14 -32.64
N GLY A 10 16.00 -9.09 -32.22
CA GLY A 10 15.89 -7.74 -32.80
C GLY A 10 14.59 -7.00 -32.48
N LYS A 11 13.82 -7.42 -31.47
CA LYS A 11 12.61 -6.75 -30.99
C LYS A 11 12.76 -6.32 -29.54
N VAL A 12 11.99 -5.32 -29.13
CA VAL A 12 11.86 -4.83 -27.75
C VAL A 12 10.43 -5.12 -27.27
N THR A 13 10.28 -5.59 -26.04
CA THR A 13 8.96 -5.90 -25.43
C THR A 13 8.44 -4.78 -24.55
N ILE A 14 9.33 -4.04 -23.90
CA ILE A 14 9.02 -2.92 -23.01
C ILE A 14 9.96 -1.78 -23.38
N GLU A 15 9.40 -0.63 -23.69
CA GLU A 15 10.11 0.61 -23.97
C GLU A 15 9.63 1.68 -22.98
N THR A 16 10.53 2.49 -22.45
CA THR A 16 10.16 3.56 -21.53
C THR A 16 9.64 4.75 -22.31
N LEU A 17 8.66 5.47 -21.74
CA LEU A 17 8.14 6.68 -22.37
C LEU A 17 9.22 7.78 -22.46
N ASP A 18 10.03 7.91 -21.41
CA ASP A 18 11.23 8.72 -21.42
C ASP A 18 12.40 7.85 -21.89
N SER A 19 12.94 8.17 -23.06
CA SER A 19 13.97 7.37 -23.72
C SER A 19 15.27 7.30 -22.93
N THR A 20 15.53 8.24 -22.02
CA THR A 20 16.75 8.26 -21.18
C THR A 20 16.85 7.06 -20.24
N TYR A 21 15.72 6.40 -19.96
CA TYR A 21 15.67 5.24 -19.06
C TYR A 21 15.63 3.88 -19.79
N THR A 22 15.54 3.86 -21.13
CA THR A 22 15.30 2.64 -21.92
C THR A 22 16.39 1.58 -21.68
N ASP A 23 17.66 2.02 -21.65
CA ASP A 23 18.81 1.12 -21.47
C ASP A 23 19.17 0.94 -19.98
N ILE A 24 18.42 1.56 -19.07
CA ILE A 24 18.65 1.50 -17.62
C ILE A 24 17.75 0.45 -16.98
N ILE A 25 16.52 0.26 -17.49
CA ILE A 25 15.59 -0.72 -16.93
C ILE A 25 16.13 -2.15 -17.03
N GLY A 26 15.83 -2.97 -16.03
CA GLY A 26 16.23 -4.38 -16.00
C GLY A 26 17.73 -4.62 -15.78
N THR A 27 18.54 -3.58 -15.55
CA THR A 27 19.99 -3.71 -15.28
C THR A 27 20.35 -3.79 -13.80
N GLN A 28 19.36 -3.67 -12.90
CA GLN A 28 19.60 -3.70 -11.46
C GLN A 28 20.12 -5.06 -10.97
N THR A 29 21.12 -5.02 -10.09
CA THR A 29 21.73 -6.21 -9.46
C THR A 29 21.18 -6.51 -8.06
N ASP A 30 20.48 -5.56 -7.45
CA ASP A 30 19.82 -5.68 -6.15
C ASP A 30 18.53 -4.85 -6.16
N ALA A 31 17.70 -4.98 -5.11
CA ALA A 31 16.50 -4.19 -4.92
C ALA A 31 16.82 -2.69 -4.75
N SER A 32 16.00 -1.83 -5.37
CA SER A 32 16.17 -0.39 -5.26
C SER A 32 15.80 0.13 -3.87
N PRO A 33 16.26 1.33 -3.46
CA PRO A 33 15.78 1.98 -2.25
C PRO A 33 14.25 2.11 -2.20
N GLY A 34 13.60 2.30 -3.35
CA GLY A 34 12.14 2.35 -3.45
C GLY A 34 11.46 1.01 -3.15
N ASP A 35 12.08 -0.11 -3.50
CA ASP A 35 11.52 -1.44 -3.23
C ASP A 35 11.63 -1.81 -1.75
N TYR A 36 12.78 -1.52 -1.12
CA TYR A 36 12.92 -1.63 0.33
C TYR A 36 11.88 -0.76 1.07
N TYR A 37 11.64 0.47 0.61
CA TYR A 37 10.62 1.34 1.17
C TYR A 37 9.21 0.75 1.06
N LYS A 38 8.83 0.23 -0.12
CA LYS A 38 7.53 -0.44 -0.32
C LYS A 38 7.36 -1.63 0.63
N VAL A 39 8.35 -2.52 0.70
CA VAL A 39 8.33 -3.70 1.58
C VAL A 39 8.21 -3.26 3.04
N CYS A 40 9.02 -2.28 3.45
CA CYS A 40 8.99 -1.73 4.80
C CYS A 40 7.62 -1.17 5.19
N ASN A 41 6.94 -0.49 4.27
CA ASN A 41 5.61 0.06 4.53
C ASN A 41 4.55 -1.03 4.67
N ILE A 42 4.65 -2.13 3.92
CA ILE A 42 3.71 -3.25 4.02
C ILE A 42 3.88 -3.96 5.36
N TYR A 43 5.13 -4.19 5.80
CA TYR A 43 5.42 -4.98 7.00
C TYR A 43 5.73 -4.15 8.26
N SER A 44 5.59 -2.83 8.19
CA SER A 44 5.86 -1.90 9.31
C SER A 44 7.25 -2.09 9.95
N CYS A 45 8.29 -2.19 9.12
CA CYS A 45 9.66 -2.40 9.58
C CYS A 45 10.12 -1.27 10.52
N ALA A 46 10.65 -1.63 11.69
CA ALA A 46 11.13 -0.67 12.70
C ALA A 46 12.26 0.25 12.17
N THR A 47 13.18 -0.29 11.37
CA THR A 47 14.33 0.43 10.79
C THR A 47 13.90 1.53 9.82
N CYS A 48 12.84 1.31 9.04
CA CYS A 48 12.34 2.26 8.05
C CYS A 48 11.46 3.35 8.68
N ASN A 49 10.63 2.99 9.66
CA ASN A 49 9.69 3.89 10.34
C ASN A 49 10.36 4.97 11.21
N SER A 50 11.67 4.90 11.40
CA SER A 50 12.40 5.85 12.23
C SER A 50 13.35 6.77 11.45
N LYS A 51 13.80 6.43 10.22
CA LYS A 51 14.88 7.19 9.54
C LYS A 51 14.91 7.22 8.00
N MET A 52 14.02 6.54 7.28
CA MET A 52 14.11 6.51 5.81
C MET A 52 13.24 7.62 5.19
N LYS A 53 13.88 8.68 4.65
CA LYS A 53 13.17 9.67 3.82
C LYS A 53 12.70 9.02 2.53
N ARG A 54 11.57 9.46 1.98
CA ARG A 54 11.12 8.98 0.67
C ARG A 54 12.22 9.30 -0.36
N PRO A 55 12.60 8.36 -1.24
CA PRO A 55 13.66 8.59 -2.21
C PRO A 55 13.33 9.67 -3.25
N TYR A 56 12.07 10.14 -3.29
CA TYR A 56 11.60 11.23 -4.13
C TYR A 56 10.72 12.18 -3.31
N ASP A 57 11.32 13.00 -2.45
CA ASP A 57 10.72 14.26 -2.00
C ASP A 57 11.65 15.39 -2.48
N GLU A 58 11.63 15.67 -3.79
CA GLU A 58 12.02 16.96 -4.37
C GLU A 58 11.53 17.03 -5.83
N GLY A 59 10.55 17.91 -6.07
CA GLY A 59 9.86 18.08 -7.35
C GLY A 59 8.36 18.24 -7.15
N GLU A 60 7.94 19.40 -6.65
CA GLU A 60 6.54 19.82 -6.70
C GLU A 60 6.08 19.86 -8.17
N ASP A 61 5.16 18.97 -8.54
CA ASP A 61 4.29 19.22 -9.67
C ASP A 61 2.92 19.66 -9.14
N ILE A 62 2.59 20.90 -9.45
CA ILE A 62 1.43 21.65 -8.98
C ILE A 62 0.21 21.11 -9.73
N SER A 63 -0.43 20.05 -9.24
CA SER A 63 -1.80 19.70 -9.65
C SER A 63 -2.51 18.66 -8.78
N ASN A 64 -2.05 18.41 -7.55
CA ASN A 64 -2.84 17.62 -6.61
C ASN A 64 -2.96 18.37 -5.28
N PRO A 65 -4.19 18.72 -4.80
CA PRO A 65 -4.33 19.37 -3.52
C PRO A 65 -3.80 18.44 -2.43
N ARG A 66 -2.67 18.82 -1.83
CA ARG A 66 -2.14 18.23 -0.60
C ARG A 66 -3.21 18.41 0.48
N PRO A 67 -3.65 17.35 1.18
CA PRO A 67 -4.41 17.56 2.40
C PRO A 67 -3.45 18.17 3.42
N THR A 68 -3.71 19.41 3.77
CA THR A 68 -3.04 20.12 4.85
C THR A 68 -3.21 19.30 6.12
N SER A 69 -2.12 18.68 6.59
CA SER A 69 -2.08 18.08 7.92
C SER A 69 -1.98 19.22 8.93
N ASP A 70 -3.10 19.91 9.17
CA ASP A 70 -3.27 20.68 10.38
C ASP A 70 -3.27 19.70 11.55
N SER A 71 -2.19 19.75 12.32
CA SER A 71 -2.04 19.08 13.59
C SER A 71 -2.99 19.71 14.59
N THR A 72 -4.27 19.38 14.50
CA THR A 72 -5.25 19.66 15.55
C THR A 72 -5.47 18.39 16.33
N THR A 73 -4.95 18.40 17.55
CA THR A 73 -5.36 17.51 18.65
C THR A 73 -6.88 17.47 18.74
N SER A 74 -7.49 16.37 18.28
CA SER A 74 -8.89 16.05 18.60
C SER A 74 -8.98 14.66 19.21
N THR A 75 -9.32 14.65 20.48
CA THR A 75 -10.00 13.56 21.15
C THR A 75 -11.33 13.35 20.42
N ASP A 76 -11.33 12.43 19.48
CA ASP A 76 -12.42 11.52 19.09
C ASP A 76 -12.01 10.88 17.77
N ARG A 77 -11.27 9.77 17.85
CA ARG A 77 -10.95 8.99 16.66
C ARG A 77 -12.23 8.32 16.19
N GLU A 78 -12.95 9.01 15.32
CA GLU A 78 -14.00 8.41 14.53
C GLU A 78 -13.36 7.29 13.70
N CYS A 79 -13.62 6.07 14.16
CA CYS A 79 -13.09 4.82 13.68
C CYS A 79 -13.60 4.58 12.25
N SER A 80 -12.88 5.10 11.25
CA SER A 80 -13.26 5.02 9.84
C SER A 80 -12.52 3.91 9.11
N HIS A 81 -13.07 3.52 7.95
CA HIS A 81 -12.45 2.53 7.07
C HIS A 81 -11.49 3.19 6.10
N THR A 82 -10.24 2.73 6.06
CA THR A 82 -9.33 3.10 4.97
C THR A 82 -9.79 2.48 3.65
N GLN A 83 -10.33 1.25 3.69
CA GLN A 83 -10.85 0.52 2.53
C GLN A 83 -12.20 -0.17 2.85
N PRO A 84 -13.33 0.54 2.74
CA PRO A 84 -14.63 0.03 3.21
C PRO A 84 -15.09 -1.23 2.47
N ILE A 85 -14.83 -1.34 1.16
CA ILE A 85 -15.21 -2.51 0.36
C ILE A 85 -14.43 -3.75 0.79
N LEU A 86 -13.10 -3.62 0.91
CA LEU A 86 -12.23 -4.73 1.29
C LEU A 86 -12.57 -5.23 2.71
N CYS A 87 -12.72 -4.31 3.67
CA CYS A 87 -13.09 -4.66 5.04
C CYS A 87 -14.46 -5.33 5.12
N GLY A 88 -15.43 -4.86 4.34
CA GLY A 88 -16.75 -5.48 4.24
C GLY A 88 -16.72 -6.90 3.66
N LEU A 89 -15.90 -7.13 2.62
CA LEU A 89 -15.73 -8.45 2.00
C LEU A 89 -15.03 -9.42 2.95
N LEU A 90 -13.91 -9.01 3.56
CA LEU A 90 -13.17 -9.83 4.53
C LEU A 90 -14.04 -10.21 5.73
N ARG A 91 -14.87 -9.28 6.22
CA ARG A 91 -15.82 -9.55 7.31
C ARG A 91 -16.88 -10.56 6.88
N LYS A 92 -17.51 -10.36 5.72
CA LYS A 92 -18.54 -11.28 5.19
C LYS A 92 -18.00 -12.68 4.93
N ALA A 93 -16.74 -12.78 4.50
CA ALA A 93 -16.07 -14.05 4.24
C ALA A 93 -15.42 -14.68 5.49
N GLY A 94 -15.46 -14.02 6.65
CA GLY A 94 -14.87 -14.53 7.89
C GLY A 94 -13.33 -14.47 7.95
N PHE A 95 -12.68 -13.73 7.06
CA PHE A 95 -11.22 -13.57 6.99
C PHE A 95 -10.71 -12.32 7.72
N LEU A 96 -11.58 -11.52 8.33
CA LEU A 96 -11.17 -10.32 9.05
C LEU A 96 -10.63 -10.68 10.44
N ASN A 97 -9.30 -10.64 10.61
CA ASN A 97 -8.64 -10.82 11.90
C ASN A 97 -8.36 -9.47 12.57
N CYS A 98 -9.16 -9.13 13.58
CA CYS A 98 -9.08 -7.85 14.29
C CYS A 98 -8.05 -7.81 15.43
N ASP A 99 -7.39 -8.94 15.74
CA ASP A 99 -6.30 -9.00 16.72
C ASP A 99 -4.99 -8.43 16.15
N TYR A 100 -4.87 -8.38 14.83
CA TYR A 100 -3.71 -7.79 14.17
C TYR A 100 -3.84 -6.26 14.09
N GLU A 101 -2.88 -5.54 14.68
CA GLU A 101 -2.92 -4.07 14.82
C GLU A 101 -3.16 -3.35 13.49
N TYR A 102 -2.54 -3.82 12.41
CA TYR A 102 -2.72 -3.24 11.08
C TYR A 102 -4.16 -3.42 10.56
N THR A 103 -4.72 -4.62 10.70
CA THR A 103 -6.10 -4.92 10.30
C THR A 103 -7.09 -4.14 11.15
N ASN A 104 -6.83 -4.01 12.46
CA ASN A 104 -7.65 -3.22 13.36
C ASN A 104 -7.68 -1.74 12.95
N LYS A 105 -6.53 -1.16 12.58
CA LYS A 105 -6.47 0.23 12.08
C LYS A 105 -7.18 0.40 10.73
N MET A 106 -6.93 -0.49 9.76
CA MET A 106 -7.50 -0.41 8.41
C MET A 106 -9.01 -0.67 8.37
N CYS A 107 -9.48 -1.61 9.19
CA CYS A 107 -10.84 -2.11 9.19
C CYS A 107 -11.57 -1.84 10.51
N CYS A 108 -11.18 -0.78 11.21
CA CYS A 108 -11.66 -0.42 12.54
C CYS A 108 -13.20 -0.51 12.67
N ALA A 109 -13.95 0.14 11.78
CA ALA A 109 -15.42 0.12 11.84
C ALA A 109 -16.04 -1.27 11.65
N SER A 110 -15.38 -2.16 10.91
CA SER A 110 -15.83 -3.54 10.68
C SER A 110 -15.45 -4.45 11.84
N CYS A 111 -14.33 -4.17 12.51
CA CYS A 111 -13.93 -4.83 13.75
C CYS A 111 -14.81 -4.44 14.94
N ASN A 112 -15.26 -3.19 14.99
CA ASN A 112 -16.12 -2.66 16.05
C ASN A 112 -17.62 -2.78 15.75
N ALA A 113 -18.00 -3.15 14.53
CA ALA A 113 -19.40 -3.40 14.20
C ALA A 113 -19.86 -4.69 14.89
N ALA A 114 -20.89 -4.56 15.74
CA ALA A 114 -21.55 -5.69 16.37
C ALA A 114 -21.81 -6.81 15.34
N THR A 115 -21.45 -8.04 15.68
CA THR A 115 -21.72 -9.21 14.84
C THR A 115 -23.23 -9.24 14.56
N PRO A 116 -23.68 -9.46 13.31
CA PRO A 116 -25.05 -9.90 13.12
C PRO A 116 -25.19 -11.20 13.91
N LYS A 117 -26.05 -11.19 14.92
CA LYS A 117 -26.51 -12.42 15.57
C LYS A 117 -27.09 -13.28 14.45
N VAL A 118 -26.35 -14.29 14.02
CA VAL A 118 -26.95 -15.43 13.35
C VAL A 118 -27.76 -16.09 14.45
N SER A 119 -29.06 -15.76 14.52
CA SER A 119 -30.03 -16.59 15.23
C SER A 119 -29.95 -17.97 14.60
N ALA A 120 -29.20 -18.86 15.24
CA ALA A 120 -29.35 -20.29 15.06
C ALA A 120 -30.67 -20.66 15.74
N ASP A 121 -31.76 -20.49 15.01
CA ASP A 121 -33.02 -21.16 15.26
C ASP A 121 -33.19 -22.15 14.09
N MET A 122 -32.87 -23.43 14.35
CA MET A 122 -33.45 -24.55 13.61
C MET A 122 -33.17 -25.88 14.33
N SER A 123 -34.28 -26.48 14.81
CA SER A 123 -34.52 -27.86 15.27
C SER A 123 -34.06 -28.26 16.67
#